data_AF-A0A6S7ISG1-F1
#
_entry.id   AF-A0A6S7ISG1-F1
#
_cell.length_a   1.000
_cell.length_b   1.000
_cell.length_c   1.000
_cell.angle_alpha   90.00
_cell.angle_beta   90.00
_cell.angle_gamma   90.00
#
_symmetry.space_group_name_H-M   'P 1'
#
loop_
_entity.id
_entity.type
_entity.pdbx_description
1 polymer ?
#
loop_
_entity_poly.entity_id
_entity_poly.type
_entity_poly.pdbx_seq_one_letter_code
_entity_poly.pdbx_strand_id
1 'polypeptide(L)'
;MSTSLPPQMRLLWDVQIKQLSTKSPKGYRWDPRIVRFSLDLYCKNPKALDSVREFIILPSNRLIRYYKNSVNQEPGWNSETISWCKREAEWQKLKDHDYWGVFL
;
A
#
# COMPACT_ATOMS: atom_id res chain seq x y z
N MET A 1 -26.60 18.74 3.86
CA MET A 1 -26.35 17.54 3.04
C MET A 1 -25.07 16.88 3.56
N SER A 2 -25.18 15.91 4.46
CA SER A 2 -24.01 15.15 4.93
C SER A 2 -23.72 14.02 3.95
N THR A 3 -22.98 14.33 2.88
CA THR A 3 -22.42 13.33 1.97
C THR A 3 -21.56 12.37 2.78
N SER A 4 -21.88 11.07 2.77
CA SER A 4 -21.09 10.05 3.44
C SER A 4 -19.68 10.04 2.84
N LEU A 5 -18.70 10.51 3.60
CA LEU A 5 -17.30 10.53 3.18
C LEU A 5 -16.83 9.11 2.83
N PRO A 6 -16.10 8.92 1.71
CA PRO A 6 -15.54 7.63 1.37
C PRO A 6 -14.68 7.09 2.54
N PRO A 7 -14.77 5.78 2.87
CA PRO A 7 -14.03 5.20 3.99
C PRO A 7 -12.52 5.45 3.94
N GLN A 8 -11.94 5.46 2.73
CA GLN A 8 -10.50 5.72 2.50
C GLN A 8 -10.13 7.16 2.86
N MET A 9 -11.01 8.11 2.57
CA MET A 9 -10.78 9.53 2.84
C MET A 9 -10.89 9.82 4.33
N ARG A 10 -11.84 9.18 5.02
CA ARG A 10 -11.93 9.20 6.49
C ARG A 10 -10.68 8.63 7.15
N LEU A 11 -10.20 7.49 6.65
CA LEU A 11 -8.95 6.90 7.14
C LEU A 11 -7.74 7.82 6.96
N LEU A 12 -7.59 8.40 5.76
CA LEU A 12 -6.50 9.34 5.50
C LEU A 12 -6.53 10.49 6.51
N TRP A 13 -7.72 11.06 6.74
CA TRP A 13 -7.95 12.14 7.70
C TRP A 13 -7.58 11.74 9.13
N ASP A 14 -8.03 10.58 9.60
CA ASP A 14 -7.71 10.08 10.93
C ASP A 14 -6.19 9.89 11.14
N VAL A 15 -5.49 9.43 10.10
CA VAL A 15 -4.02 9.32 10.13
C VAL A 15 -3.35 10.70 10.17
N GLN A 16 -3.84 11.68 9.42
CA GLN A 16 -3.31 13.06 9.48
C GLN A 16 -3.45 13.65 10.88
N ILE A 17 -4.63 13.54 11.50
CA ILE A 17 -4.87 14.03 12.87
C ILE A 17 -3.91 13.35 13.85
N LYS A 18 -3.79 12.02 13.78
CA LYS A 18 -2.86 11.28 14.65
C LYS A 18 -1.44 11.78 14.49
N GLN A 19 -1.00 12.00 13.25
CA GLN A 19 0.35 12.45 12.95
C GLN A 19 0.63 13.85 13.49
N LEU A 20 -0.33 14.78 13.34
CA LEU A 20 -0.23 16.14 13.87
C LEU A 20 -0.29 16.18 15.41
N SER A 21 -1.04 15.27 16.03
CA SER A 21 -1.17 15.18 17.50
C SER A 21 0.02 14.50 18.19
N THR A 22 0.91 13.85 17.43
CA THR A 22 2.00 13.06 17.99
C THR A 22 3.17 13.95 18.42
N LYS A 23 3.51 13.91 19.71
CA LYS A 23 4.59 14.73 20.30
C LYS A 23 6.01 14.34 19.88
N SER A 24 6.22 13.08 19.48
CA SER A 24 7.54 12.56 19.10
C SER A 24 7.55 12.06 17.65
N PRO A 25 8.40 12.63 16.77
CA PRO A 25 8.44 12.27 15.36
C PRO A 25 9.06 10.89 15.07
N LYS A 26 9.69 10.23 16.06
CA LYS A 26 10.54 9.04 15.83
C LYS A 26 9.88 7.68 16.21
N GLY A 27 8.68 7.67 16.77
CA GLY A 27 8.03 6.46 17.29
C GLY A 27 6.74 6.05 16.58
N TYR A 28 6.39 6.71 15.48
CA TYR A 28 5.09 6.49 14.84
C TYR A 28 5.09 5.28 13.91
N ARG A 29 4.06 4.43 14.04
CA ARG A 29 3.81 3.30 13.14
C ARG A 29 2.73 3.67 12.13
N TRP A 30 3.08 3.61 10.85
CA TRP A 30 2.14 3.88 9.76
C TRP A 30 1.07 2.81 9.66
N ASP A 31 -0.17 3.23 9.34
CA ASP A 31 -1.23 2.29 8.95
C ASP A 31 -0.84 1.62 7.61
N PRO A 32 -0.91 0.28 7.50
CA PRO A 32 -0.53 -0.44 6.28
C PRO A 32 -1.23 0.05 5.02
N ARG A 33 -2.46 0.55 5.12
CA ARG A 33 -3.23 1.07 3.97
C ARG A 33 -2.63 2.36 3.42
N ILE A 34 -2.07 3.21 4.29
CA ILE A 34 -1.36 4.43 3.88
C ILE A 34 -0.02 4.09 3.23
N VAL A 35 0.70 3.11 3.81
CA VAL A 35 1.96 2.62 3.21
C VAL A 35 1.69 2.07 1.81
N ARG A 36 0.64 1.26 1.64
CA ARG A 36 0.24 0.72 0.34
C ARG A 36 -0.10 1.83 -0.65
N PHE A 37 -0.93 2.81 -0.25
CA PHE A 37 -1.26 3.97 -1.08
C PHE A 37 -0.01 4.74 -1.55
N SER A 38 0.92 5.01 -0.64
CA SER A 38 2.18 5.69 -0.97
C SER A 38 3.11 4.85 -1.83
N LEU A 39 3.12 3.53 -1.65
CA LEU A 39 3.87 2.59 -2.49
C LEU A 39 3.30 2.57 -3.91
N ASP A 40 1.98 2.49 -4.07
CA ASP A 40 1.31 2.51 -5.37
C ASP A 40 1.59 3.82 -6.14
N LEU A 41 1.54 4.96 -5.43
CA LEU A 41 1.87 6.26 -6.00
C LEU A 41 3.34 6.31 -6.44
N TYR A 42 4.26 5.84 -5.59
CA TYR A 42 5.68 5.83 -5.85
C TYR A 42 6.06 4.91 -7.03
N CYS A 43 5.44 3.73 -7.13
CA CYS A 43 5.68 2.79 -8.22
C CYS A 43 5.22 3.33 -9.58
N LYS A 44 4.15 4.12 -9.62
CA LYS A 44 3.69 4.79 -10.85
C LYS A 44 4.54 6.00 -11.21
N ASN A 45 4.84 6.85 -10.24
CA ASN A 45 5.70 8.02 -10.41
C ASN A 45 6.40 8.35 -9.08
N PRO A 46 7.71 8.08 -8.95
CA PRO A 46 8.45 8.37 -7.72
C PRO A 46 8.39 9.83 -7.28
N LYS A 47 8.36 10.77 -8.23
CA LYS A 47 8.32 12.22 -7.95
C LYS A 47 6.94 12.69 -7.49
N ALA A 48 5.88 11.99 -7.89
CA ALA A 48 4.51 12.36 -7.51
C ALA A 48 4.30 12.26 -5.98
N LEU A 49 4.97 11.31 -5.33
CA LEU A 49 4.90 11.19 -3.86
C LEU A 49 5.46 12.44 -3.17
N ASP A 50 6.55 13.01 -3.66
CA ASP A 50 7.17 14.21 -3.08
C ASP A 50 6.27 15.44 -3.26
N SER A 51 5.66 15.62 -4.44
CA SER A 51 4.71 16.71 -4.68
C SER A 51 3.46 16.60 -3.78
N VAL A 52 2.93 15.40 -3.57
CA VAL A 52 1.76 15.19 -2.70
C VAL A 52 2.13 15.43 -1.22
N ARG A 53 3.37 15.13 -0.82
CA ARG A 53 3.88 15.36 0.54
C ARG A 53 3.95 16.84 0.93
N GLU A 54 3.91 17.76 -0.04
CA GLU A 54 3.81 19.20 0.24
C GLU A 54 2.46 19.57 0.86
N PHE A 55 1.41 18.79 0.59
CA PHE A 55 0.05 19.06 1.05
C PHE A 55 -0.41 18.14 2.19
N ILE A 56 0.05 16.88 2.21
CA ILE A 56 -0.37 15.88 3.19
C ILE A 56 0.81 15.10 3.77
N ILE A 57 0.69 14.66 5.03
CA ILE A 57 1.75 13.93 5.70
C ILE A 57 1.71 12.47 5.26
N LEU A 58 2.74 12.04 4.54
CA LEU A 58 2.90 10.66 4.03
C LEU A 58 4.21 10.03 4.51
N PRO A 59 4.39 8.71 4.36
CA PRO A 59 5.64 8.01 4.67
C PRO A 59 6.79 8.43 3.74
N SER A 60 8.01 8.41 4.27
CA SER A 60 9.21 8.88 3.56
C SER A 60 9.63 7.95 2.43
N ASN A 61 10.32 8.50 1.42
CA ASN A 61 10.90 7.71 0.32
C ASN A 61 11.80 6.57 0.84
N ARG A 62 12.51 6.77 1.96
CA ARG A 62 13.30 5.70 2.60
C ARG A 62 12.42 4.54 3.04
N LEU A 63 11.30 4.81 3.71
CA LEU A 63 10.38 3.76 4.16
C LEU A 63 9.75 3.05 2.96
N ILE A 64 9.32 3.80 1.95
CA ILE A 64 8.71 3.22 0.75
C ILE A 64 9.70 2.33 -0.01
N ARG A 65 10.97 2.74 -0.14
CA ARG A 65 12.03 1.89 -0.73
C ARG A 65 12.27 0.62 0.09
N TYR A 66 12.23 0.71 1.42
CA TYR A 66 12.36 -0.47 2.29
C TYR A 66 11.24 -1.49 2.01
N TYR A 67 9.99 -1.04 1.92
CA TYR A 67 8.87 -1.91 1.55
C TYR A 67 8.95 -2.41 0.11
N LYS A 68 9.30 -1.56 -0.85
CA LYS A 68 9.46 -1.95 -2.26
C LYS A 68 10.49 -3.08 -2.42
N ASN A 69 11.60 -2.97 -1.69
CA ASN A 69 12.71 -3.92 -1.78
C ASN A 69 12.55 -5.10 -0.80
N SER A 70 11.44 -5.18 -0.05
CA SER A 70 11.19 -6.31 0.86
C SER A 70 10.88 -7.61 0.12
N VAL A 71 10.50 -7.51 -1.16
CA VAL A 71 10.28 -8.66 -2.03
C VAL A 71 11.58 -8.96 -2.77
N ASN A 72 12.15 -10.15 -2.55
CA ASN A 72 13.32 -10.61 -3.29
C ASN A 72 12.95 -10.82 -4.76
N GLN A 73 13.62 -10.09 -5.64
CA GLN A 73 13.49 -10.23 -7.09
C GLN A 73 14.60 -11.17 -7.57
N GLU A 74 14.31 -12.46 -7.56
CA GLU A 74 15.21 -13.48 -8.11
C GLU A 74 14.81 -13.81 -9.56
N PRO A 75 15.77 -14.17 -10.43
CA PRO A 75 15.47 -14.66 -11.76
C PRO A 75 14.56 -15.90 -11.71
N GLY A 76 13.56 -15.95 -12.58
CA GLY A 76 12.62 -17.07 -12.66
C GLY A 76 11.33 -16.83 -11.88
N TRP A 77 10.64 -17.93 -11.58
CA TRP A 77 9.34 -17.88 -10.93
C TRP A 77 9.50 -17.85 -9.41
N ASN A 78 8.91 -16.83 -8.77
CA ASN A 78 8.79 -16.81 -7.31
C ASN A 78 7.69 -17.79 -6.87
N SER A 79 8.10 -19.00 -6.50
CA SER A 79 7.20 -20.09 -6.09
C SER A 79 6.35 -19.74 -4.88
N GLU A 80 6.86 -18.92 -3.95
CA GLU A 80 6.13 -18.44 -2.78
C GLU A 80 4.96 -17.54 -3.20
N THR A 81 5.23 -16.56 -4.07
CA THR A 81 4.20 -15.65 -4.61
C THR A 81 3.13 -16.44 -5.37
N ILE A 82 3.52 -17.39 -6.22
CA ILE A 82 2.58 -18.23 -6.97
C ILE A 82 1.72 -19.07 -6.02
N SER A 83 2.33 -19.69 -5.01
CA SER A 83 1.63 -20.47 -4.00
C SER A 83 0.67 -19.61 -3.18
N TRP A 84 1.06 -18.38 -2.86
CA TRP A 84 0.19 -17.42 -2.19
C TRP A 84 -1.02 -17.05 -3.06
N CYS A 85 -0.80 -16.72 -4.34
CA CYS A 85 -1.89 -16.43 -5.28
C CYS A 85 -2.89 -17.59 -5.38
N LYS A 86 -2.39 -18.83 -5.47
CA LYS A 86 -3.24 -20.03 -5.53
C LYS A 86 -4.10 -20.17 -4.26
N ARG A 87 -3.50 -20.04 -3.07
CA ARG A 87 -4.23 -20.13 -1.79
C ARG A 87 -5.29 -19.04 -1.65
N GLU A 88 -4.99 -17.82 -2.07
CA GLU A 88 -5.96 -16.72 -2.07
C GLU A 88 -7.13 -16.99 -3.02
N ALA A 89 -6.85 -17.51 -4.20
CA ALA A 89 -7.89 -17.87 -5.17
C ALA A 89 -8.81 -19.00 -4.66
N GLU A 90 -8.22 -20.01 -4.02
CA GLU A 90 -8.96 -21.09 -3.34
C GLU A 90 -9.81 -20.54 -2.19
N TRP A 91 -9.27 -19.63 -1.39
CA TRP A 91 -9.99 -19.00 -0.27
C TRP A 91 -11.18 -18.16 -0.77
N GLN A 92 -11.01 -17.47 -1.90
CA GLN A 92 -12.07 -16.70 -2.56
C GLN A 92 -13.05 -17.58 -3.37
N LYS A 93 -12.82 -18.89 -3.44
CA LYS A 93 -13.64 -19.87 -4.19
C LYS A 93 -13.84 -19.48 -5.65
N LEU A 94 -12.77 -19.01 -6.29
CA LEU A 94 -12.78 -18.70 -7.72
C LEU A 94 -12.96 -20.00 -8.54
N LYS A 95 -13.49 -19.88 -9.75
CA LYS A 95 -13.62 -21.03 -10.64
C LYS A 95 -12.26 -21.38 -11.23
N ASP A 96 -12.06 -22.64 -11.64
CA ASP A 96 -10.77 -23.11 -12.15
C ASP A 96 -10.23 -22.29 -13.34
N HIS A 97 -11.12 -21.72 -14.16
CA HIS A 97 -10.73 -20.84 -15.28
C HIS A 97 -10.29 -19.44 -14.84
N ASP A 98 -10.71 -18.97 -13.66
CA ASP A 98 -10.37 -17.64 -13.14
C ASP A 98 -8.98 -17.63 -12.47
N TYR A 99 -8.41 -18.81 -12.17
CA TYR A 99 -7.07 -18.94 -11.55
C TYR A 99 -5.94 -18.39 -12.44
N TRP A 100 -6.14 -18.36 -13.76
CA TRP A 100 -5.10 -17.99 -14.72
C TRP A 100 -5.26 -16.56 -15.27
N GLY A 101 -6.37 -15.88 -14.98
CA GLY A 101 -6.67 -14.55 -15.53
C GLY A 101 -5.76 -13.42 -15.02
N VAL A 102 -4.97 -13.67 -13.97
CA VAL A 102 -4.10 -12.67 -13.33
C VAL A 102 -2.75 -12.49 -14.06
N PHE A 103 -2.44 -13.33 -15.06
CA PHE A 103 -1.14 -13.33 -15.77
C PHE A 103 -1.15 -12.69 -17.16
N LEU A 104 -2.26 -12.06 -17.59
CA LEU A 104 -2.37 -11.33 -18.86
C LEU A 104 -2.28 -9.81 -18.66
#